data_AF-A0AB39K804-F1
#
_entry.id   AF-A0AB39K804-F1
#
_cell.length_a   1.000
_cell.length_b   1.000
_cell.length_c   1.000
_cell.angle_alpha   90.00
_cell.angle_beta   90.00
_cell.angle_gamma   90.00
#
_symmetry.space_group_name_H-M   'P 1'
#
loop_
_entity.id
_entity.type
_entity.pdbx_description
1 polymer ?
#
loop_
_entity_poly.entity_id
_entity_poly.type
_entity_poly.pdbx_seq_one_letter_code
_entity_poly.pdbx_strand_id
1 'polypeptide(L)'
;MSRKKLYSLFGAEDYECSNELVLKVDSTLKTIYEIYSYFGKEIYNKYHYINTILTENTSYFGASPDGFSDCLTEFLDQLINSDSLRIEVINKGEDVSNNEIYIFLYILSSNIMNYNYESKLRVFVSKEILDIYLKESKRLLDLNSEPEDFVIH
;
A
#
# COMPACT_ATOMS: atom_id res chain seq x y z
N MET A 1 -5.14 -20.89 -14.86
CA MET A 1 -4.05 -20.56 -13.92
C MET A 1 -4.59 -20.71 -12.50
N SER A 2 -3.97 -21.49 -11.62
CA SER A 2 -4.45 -21.58 -10.24
C SER A 2 -4.25 -20.23 -9.54
N ARG A 3 -5.23 -19.80 -8.76
CA ARG A 3 -5.17 -18.55 -7.98
C ARG A 3 -3.90 -18.57 -7.11
N LYS A 4 -3.02 -17.57 -7.26
CA LYS A 4 -1.83 -17.43 -6.40
C LYS A 4 -2.31 -17.35 -4.94
N LYS A 5 -1.70 -18.14 -4.06
CA LYS A 5 -1.97 -18.08 -2.62
C LYS A 5 -1.46 -16.75 -2.07
N LEU A 6 -2.29 -16.09 -1.28
CA LEU A 6 -1.97 -14.85 -0.57
C LEU A 6 -1.82 -15.13 0.92
N TYR A 7 -0.93 -14.40 1.55
CA TYR A 7 -0.63 -14.44 2.98
C TYR A 7 -1.04 -13.10 3.57
N SER A 8 -1.70 -13.12 4.74
CA SER A 8 -1.92 -11.89 5.50
C SER A 8 -0.57 -11.34 5.92
N LEU A 9 -0.26 -10.13 5.49
CA LEU A 9 0.93 -9.39 5.94
C LEU A 9 0.58 -8.58 7.18
N PHE A 10 -0.57 -7.88 7.15
CA PHE A 10 -1.12 -7.12 8.28
C PHE A 10 -2.65 -7.07 8.24
N GLY A 11 -3.27 -6.99 9.43
CA GLY A 11 -4.72 -6.90 9.63
C GLY A 11 -5.31 -8.11 10.37
N ALA A 12 -6.34 -7.88 11.19
CA ALA A 12 -6.99 -8.93 11.98
C ALA A 12 -7.76 -9.92 11.08
N GLU A 13 -7.60 -11.22 11.33
CA GLU A 13 -8.27 -12.28 10.56
C GLU A 13 -9.81 -12.29 10.79
N ASP A 14 -10.26 -11.84 11.97
CA ASP A 14 -11.65 -11.93 12.43
C ASP A 14 -12.43 -10.61 12.31
N TYR A 15 -12.33 -9.91 11.17
CA TYR A 15 -13.04 -8.65 10.98
C TYR A 15 -14.26 -8.79 10.04
N GLU A 16 -15.46 -8.72 10.63
CA GLU A 16 -16.73 -8.60 9.89
C GLU A 16 -16.91 -7.17 9.40
N CYS A 17 -16.56 -6.94 8.14
CA CYS A 17 -16.80 -5.67 7.45
C CYS A 17 -18.06 -5.76 6.59
N SER A 18 -18.89 -4.72 6.61
CA SER A 18 -20.10 -4.66 5.77
C SER A 18 -19.73 -4.42 4.30
N ASN A 19 -18.70 -3.61 4.04
CA ASN A 19 -18.26 -3.21 2.71
C ASN A 19 -16.73 -3.18 2.61
N GLU A 20 -16.17 -4.12 1.85
CA GLU A 20 -14.73 -4.17 1.58
C GLU A 20 -14.43 -3.59 0.18
N LEU A 21 -13.47 -2.68 0.07
CA LEU A 21 -12.84 -2.30 -1.21
C LEU A 21 -11.58 -3.14 -1.39
N VAL A 22 -11.52 -3.95 -2.45
CA VAL A 22 -10.35 -4.77 -2.75
C VAL A 22 -9.54 -4.14 -3.87
N LEU A 23 -8.32 -3.72 -3.56
CA LEU A 23 -7.34 -3.21 -4.51
C LEU A 23 -6.27 -4.25 -4.79
N LYS A 24 -5.99 -4.52 -6.07
CA LYS A 24 -5.02 -5.54 -6.48
C LYS A 24 -3.84 -4.89 -7.17
N VAL A 25 -2.64 -5.21 -6.70
CA VAL A 25 -1.39 -4.87 -7.35
C VAL A 25 -0.86 -6.12 -8.03
N ASP A 26 -0.77 -6.08 -9.35
CA ASP A 26 -0.22 -7.15 -10.18
C ASP A 26 0.66 -6.59 -11.31
N SER A 27 1.16 -7.48 -12.17
CA SER A 27 2.07 -7.13 -13.26
C SER A 27 1.47 -6.24 -14.38
N THR A 28 0.18 -5.91 -14.31
CA THR A 28 -0.43 -4.95 -15.23
C THR A 28 -0.07 -3.50 -14.88
N LEU A 29 0.23 -3.21 -13.61
CA LEU A 29 0.72 -1.92 -13.14
C LEU A 29 2.25 -1.92 -13.27
N LYS A 30 2.77 -1.24 -14.30
CA LYS A 30 4.16 -1.34 -14.74
C LYS A 30 5.13 -0.56 -13.88
N THR A 31 4.70 0.59 -13.35
CA THR A 31 5.50 1.51 -12.56
C THR A 31 4.90 1.72 -11.16
N ILE A 32 5.69 2.24 -10.21
CA ILE A 32 5.18 2.55 -8.87
C ILE A 32 4.10 3.64 -8.93
N TYR A 33 4.22 4.59 -9.86
CA TYR A 33 3.25 5.65 -10.09
C TYR A 33 1.91 5.13 -10.59
N GLU A 34 1.91 4.08 -11.41
CA GLU A 34 0.68 3.40 -11.82
C GLU A 34 -0.02 2.73 -10.64
N ILE A 35 0.73 2.20 -9.67
CA ILE A 35 0.16 1.64 -8.43
C ILE A 35 -0.52 2.75 -7.63
N TYR A 36 0.15 3.89 -7.39
CA TYR A 36 -0.44 5.01 -6.65
C TYR A 36 -1.67 5.58 -7.36
N SER A 37 -1.58 5.78 -8.68
CA SER A 37 -2.69 6.29 -9.49
C SER A 37 -3.89 5.34 -9.50
N TYR A 38 -3.63 4.03 -9.59
CA TYR A 38 -4.67 3.01 -9.51
C TYR A 38 -5.42 3.09 -8.18
N PHE A 39 -4.70 3.23 -7.05
CA PHE A 39 -5.31 3.37 -5.73
C PHE A 39 -6.24 4.58 -5.66
N GLY A 40 -5.74 5.74 -6.07
CA GLY A 40 -6.55 6.95 -6.03
C GLY A 40 -7.79 6.86 -6.91
N LYS A 41 -7.66 6.30 -8.11
CA LYS A 41 -8.79 6.13 -9.02
C LYS A 41 -9.86 5.20 -8.45
N GLU A 42 -9.47 4.05 -7.92
CA GLU A 42 -10.42 3.07 -7.40
C GLU A 42 -11.07 3.54 -6.09
N ILE A 43 -10.30 4.18 -5.19
CA ILE A 43 -10.84 4.78 -3.97
C ILE A 43 -11.81 5.89 -4.33
N TYR A 44 -11.44 6.80 -5.24
CA TYR A 44 -12.32 7.87 -5.69
C TYR A 44 -13.63 7.32 -6.28
N ASN A 45 -13.54 6.35 -7.20
CA ASN A 45 -14.70 5.73 -7.85
C ASN A 45 -15.71 5.10 -6.88
N LYS A 46 -15.25 4.62 -5.71
CA LYS A 46 -16.14 4.03 -4.70
C LYS A 46 -16.56 5.04 -3.62
N TYR A 47 -15.67 5.96 -3.27
CA TYR A 47 -15.80 6.88 -2.13
C TYR A 47 -15.66 8.35 -2.57
N HIS A 48 -16.38 8.73 -3.63
CA HIS A 48 -16.35 10.08 -4.21
C HIS A 48 -16.59 11.22 -3.20
N TYR A 49 -17.27 10.93 -2.08
CA TYR A 49 -17.64 11.89 -1.04
C TYR A 49 -16.62 12.00 0.11
N ILE A 50 -15.67 11.06 0.21
CA ILE A 50 -14.64 11.02 1.26
C ILE A 50 -13.38 11.75 0.79
N ASN A 51 -13.16 11.83 -0.53
CA ASN A 51 -11.94 12.39 -1.07
C ASN A 51 -12.07 13.88 -1.42
N THR A 52 -11.22 14.70 -0.81
CA THR A 52 -10.95 16.10 -1.16
C THR A 52 -10.21 16.24 -2.51
N ILE A 53 -9.83 15.11 -3.13
CA ILE A 53 -9.19 15.04 -4.45
C ILE A 53 -10.20 15.49 -5.51
N LEU A 54 -9.98 16.68 -6.06
CA LEU A 54 -10.78 17.25 -7.15
C LEU A 54 -10.90 16.24 -8.31
N THR A 55 -12.12 16.11 -8.86
CA THR A 55 -12.47 15.32 -10.05
C THR A 55 -11.51 15.49 -11.23
N GLU A 56 -10.88 16.66 -11.31
CA GLU A 56 -10.03 17.08 -12.41
C GLU A 56 -8.58 16.59 -12.26
N ASN A 57 -8.20 16.07 -11.09
CA ASN A 57 -6.83 15.71 -10.78
C ASN A 57 -6.67 14.19 -10.59
N THR A 58 -6.64 13.46 -11.71
CA THR A 58 -6.44 12.00 -11.74
C THR A 58 -5.04 11.55 -11.32
N SER A 59 -4.16 12.48 -10.93
CA SER A 59 -2.72 12.29 -10.94
C SER A 59 -2.03 12.25 -9.57
N TYR A 60 -2.74 12.37 -8.44
CA TYR A 60 -2.06 12.57 -7.15
C TYR A 60 -2.67 11.83 -5.97
N PHE A 61 -2.75 10.50 -6.02
CA PHE A 61 -2.58 9.71 -4.78
C PHE A 61 -1.08 9.67 -4.40
N GLY A 62 -0.42 10.84 -4.43
CA GLY A 62 1.03 11.01 -4.40
C GLY A 62 1.75 10.65 -5.71
N ALA A 63 2.65 11.53 -6.16
CA ALA A 63 3.70 11.21 -7.14
C ALA A 63 5.03 10.87 -6.44
N SER A 64 4.94 10.45 -5.18
CA SER A 64 6.05 10.06 -4.33
C SER A 64 5.52 9.12 -3.23
N PRO A 65 6.41 8.34 -2.59
CA PRO A 65 6.01 7.49 -1.47
C PRO A 65 5.34 8.29 -0.34
N ASP A 66 5.86 9.46 0.01
CA ASP A 66 5.30 10.32 1.06
C ASP A 66 3.91 10.84 0.68
N GLY A 67 3.76 11.34 -0.54
CA GLY A 67 2.45 11.82 -1.02
C GLY A 67 1.41 10.69 -1.07
N PHE A 68 1.84 9.46 -1.38
CA PHE A 68 0.96 8.29 -1.33
C PHE A 68 0.53 7.98 0.10
N SER A 69 1.48 8.03 1.04
CA SER A 69 1.18 7.85 2.47
C SER A 69 0.18 8.88 2.94
N ASP A 70 0.42 10.17 2.71
CA ASP A 70 -0.46 11.26 3.16
C ASP A 70 -1.89 11.08 2.64
N CYS A 71 -2.04 10.79 1.34
CA CYS A 71 -3.36 10.56 0.73
C CYS A 71 -4.05 9.33 1.32
N LEU A 72 -3.31 8.25 1.56
CA LEU A 72 -3.86 7.02 2.13
C LEU A 72 -4.30 7.25 3.59
N THR A 73 -3.48 7.94 4.39
CA THR A 73 -3.79 8.29 5.78
C THR A 73 -5.07 9.14 5.84
N GLU A 74 -5.14 10.22 5.05
CA GLU A 74 -6.32 11.10 5.00
C GLU A 74 -7.59 10.34 4.62
N PHE A 75 -7.50 9.42 3.65
CA PHE A 75 -8.62 8.55 3.29
C PHE A 75 -9.04 7.63 4.45
N LEU A 76 -8.08 6.95 5.10
CA LEU A 76 -8.38 6.00 6.19
C LEU A 76 -8.92 6.68 7.44
N ASP A 77 -8.53 7.92 7.72
CA ASP A 77 -9.11 8.73 8.80
C ASP A 77 -10.60 8.99 8.57
N GLN A 78 -10.97 9.30 7.33
CA GLN A 78 -12.35 9.62 6.96
C GLN A 78 -13.20 8.38 6.62
N LEU A 79 -12.57 7.24 6.35
CA LEU A 79 -13.27 5.99 6.05
C LEU A 79 -14.17 5.59 7.22
N ILE A 80 -15.45 5.34 6.93
CA ILE A 80 -16.44 4.94 7.93
C ILE A 80 -15.99 3.63 8.58
N ASN A 81 -16.12 3.52 9.90
CA ASN A 81 -15.64 2.36 10.67
C ASN A 81 -16.28 1.00 10.28
N SER A 82 -17.35 0.99 9.49
CA SER A 82 -17.97 -0.24 8.96
C SER A 82 -17.34 -0.74 7.65
N ASP A 83 -16.52 0.10 7.02
CA ASP A 83 -15.91 -0.14 5.72
C ASP A 83 -14.41 -0.45 5.89
N SER A 84 -13.86 -1.25 4.98
CA SER A 84 -12.44 -1.60 5.00
C SER A 84 -11.81 -1.57 3.62
N LEU A 85 -10.54 -1.23 3.59
CA LEU A 85 -9.67 -1.33 2.44
C LEU A 85 -8.82 -2.61 2.57
N ARG A 86 -8.93 -3.48 1.56
CA ARG A 86 -8.09 -4.65 1.40
C ARG A 86 -7.16 -4.45 0.23
N ILE A 87 -5.86 -4.54 0.48
CA ILE A 87 -4.82 -4.46 -0.53
C ILE A 87 -4.26 -5.87 -0.75
N GLU A 88 -4.27 -6.34 -1.99
CA GLU A 88 -3.65 -7.60 -2.41
C GLU A 88 -2.46 -7.32 -3.33
N VAL A 89 -1.23 -7.50 -2.85
CA VAL A 89 -0.02 -7.37 -3.65
C VAL A 89 0.40 -8.74 -4.18
N ILE A 90 -0.03 -9.03 -5.40
CA ILE A 90 0.12 -10.33 -6.04
C ILE A 90 1.50 -10.43 -6.69
N ASN A 91 1.85 -9.45 -7.53
CA ASN A 91 3.13 -9.35 -8.25
C ASN A 91 3.47 -7.87 -8.46
N LYS A 92 4.74 -7.57 -8.69
CA LYS A 92 5.19 -6.24 -9.08
C LYS A 92 5.25 -6.09 -10.60
N GLY A 93 5.09 -4.86 -11.08
CA GLY A 93 5.37 -4.50 -12.46
C GLY A 93 6.82 -4.75 -12.86
N GLU A 94 7.06 -4.73 -14.16
CA GLU A 94 8.39 -4.94 -14.74
C GLU A 94 9.36 -3.83 -14.30
N ASP A 95 8.89 -2.58 -14.32
CA ASP A 95 9.69 -1.39 -14.01
C ASP A 95 9.62 -0.98 -12.53
N VAL A 96 8.88 -1.71 -11.69
CA VAL A 96 8.88 -1.49 -10.24
C VAL A 96 10.08 -2.21 -9.64
N SER A 97 11.00 -1.51 -9.01
CA SER A 97 12.14 -2.11 -8.32
C SER A 97 11.72 -2.84 -7.03
N ASN A 98 12.57 -3.74 -6.54
CA ASN A 98 12.36 -4.40 -5.25
C ASN A 98 12.31 -3.40 -4.10
N ASN A 99 13.14 -2.35 -4.16
CA ASN A 99 13.17 -1.29 -3.15
C ASN A 99 11.86 -0.49 -3.12
N GLU A 100 11.28 -0.16 -4.28
CA GLU A 100 9.98 0.52 -4.34
C GLU A 100 8.85 -0.33 -3.75
N ILE A 101 8.84 -1.64 -4.02
CA ILE A 101 7.89 -2.56 -3.39
C ILE A 101 8.09 -2.61 -1.88
N TYR A 102 9.34 -2.65 -1.42
CA TYR A 102 9.65 -2.59 0.00
C TYR A 102 9.12 -1.30 0.64
N ILE A 103 9.43 -0.13 0.09
CA ILE A 103 8.98 1.17 0.58
C ILE A 103 7.44 1.24 0.61
N PHE A 104 6.79 0.77 -0.46
CA PHE A 104 5.34 0.71 -0.55
C PHE A 104 4.73 -0.11 0.60
N LEU A 105 5.22 -1.34 0.82
CA LEU A 105 4.74 -2.19 1.91
C LEU A 105 5.08 -1.62 3.28
N TYR A 106 6.24 -0.98 3.42
CA TYR A 106 6.65 -0.31 4.65
C TYR A 106 5.68 0.83 5.02
N ILE A 107 5.29 1.67 4.06
CA ILE A 107 4.29 2.72 4.27
C ILE A 107 2.96 2.14 4.78
N LEU A 108 2.49 1.05 4.17
CA LEU A 108 1.26 0.38 4.62
C LEU A 108 1.39 -0.13 6.06
N SER A 109 2.55 -0.71 6.39
CA SER A 109 2.87 -1.19 7.74
C SER A 109 2.86 -0.05 8.76
N SER A 110 3.55 1.04 8.45
CA SER A 110 3.69 2.22 9.30
C SER A 110 2.33 2.88 9.55
N ASN A 111 1.46 2.92 8.53
CA ASN A 111 0.10 3.43 8.69
C ASN A 111 -0.71 2.61 9.70
N ILE A 112 -0.63 1.28 9.64
CA ILE A 112 -1.34 0.39 10.58
C ILE A 112 -0.82 0.58 12.00
N MET A 113 0.51 0.62 12.17
CA MET A 113 1.14 0.74 13.50
C MET A 113 0.95 2.11 14.16
N ASN A 114 1.01 3.19 13.39
CA ASN A 114 0.98 4.54 13.94
C ASN A 114 -0.44 5.07 14.18
N TYR A 115 -1.42 4.62 13.39
CA TYR A 115 -2.79 5.18 13.40
C TYR A 115 -3.88 4.17 13.78
N ASN A 116 -3.52 2.96 14.19
CA ASN A 116 -4.44 1.91 14.65
C ASN A 116 -5.54 1.57 13.61
N TYR A 117 -5.15 1.47 12.35
CA TYR A 117 -6.06 1.14 11.25
C TYR A 117 -6.32 -0.37 11.09
N GLU A 118 -6.10 -1.19 12.12
CA GLU A 118 -6.24 -2.66 12.03
C GLU A 118 -7.64 -3.12 11.62
N SER A 119 -8.67 -2.32 11.90
CA SER A 119 -10.06 -2.56 11.47
C SER A 119 -10.38 -2.00 10.08
N LYS A 120 -9.59 -1.05 9.57
CA LYS A 120 -9.86 -0.33 8.31
C LYS A 120 -8.96 -0.77 7.17
N LEU A 121 -7.76 -1.28 7.44
CA LEU A 121 -6.75 -1.62 6.44
C LEU A 121 -6.25 -3.06 6.63
N ARG A 122 -6.34 -3.84 5.57
CA ARG A 122 -5.81 -5.22 5.52
C ARG A 122 -4.91 -5.37 4.30
N VAL A 123 -3.75 -5.98 4.50
CA VAL A 123 -2.73 -6.13 3.46
C VAL A 123 -2.38 -7.60 3.32
N PHE A 124 -2.54 -8.11 2.09
CA PHE A 124 -2.22 -9.48 1.72
C PHE A 124 -1.16 -9.46 0.62
N VAL A 125 -0.19 -10.38 0.70
CA VAL A 125 0.90 -10.47 -0.27
C VAL A 125 1.09 -11.89 -0.78
N SER A 126 1.57 -12.04 -2.01
CA SER A 126 2.05 -13.34 -2.49
C SER A 126 3.39 -13.71 -1.86
N LYS A 127 3.80 -14.98 -1.97
CA LYS A 127 5.10 -15.44 -1.48
C LYS A 127 6.28 -14.65 -2.09
N GLU A 128 6.22 -14.38 -3.39
CA GLU A 128 7.28 -13.65 -4.10
C GLU A 128 7.44 -12.23 -3.56
N ILE A 129 6.34 -11.54 -3.28
CA ILE A 129 6.33 -10.20 -2.72
C ILE A 129 6.80 -10.20 -1.25
N LEU A 130 6.37 -11.19 -0.47
CA LEU A 130 6.87 -11.37 0.90
C LEU A 130 8.39 -11.59 0.93
N ASP A 131 8.92 -12.40 0.01
CA ASP A 131 10.35 -12.66 -0.10
C ASP A 131 11.13 -11.36 -0.42
N ILE A 132 10.58 -10.45 -1.23
CA ILE A 132 11.16 -9.13 -1.49
C ILE A 132 11.19 -8.30 -0.20
N TYR A 133 10.05 -8.19 0.47
CA TYR A 133 9.93 -7.41 1.71
C TYR A 133 10.93 -7.87 2.78
N LEU A 134 11.04 -9.18 3.01
CA LEU A 134 11.95 -9.76 4.00
C LEU A 134 13.44 -9.63 3.63
N LYS A 135 13.77 -9.64 2.35
CA LYS A 135 15.16 -9.46 1.88
C LYS A 135 15.60 -8.01 2.03
N GLU A 136 14.76 -7.06 1.60
CA GLU A 136 15.08 -5.63 1.70
C GLU A 136 15.08 -5.16 3.16
N SER A 137 14.18 -5.66 4.01
CA SER A 137 14.21 -5.35 5.44
C SER A 137 15.49 -5.82 6.12
N LYS A 138 15.95 -7.04 5.81
CA LYS A 138 17.25 -7.55 6.30
C LYS A 138 18.41 -6.73 5.76
N ARG A 139 18.42 -6.40 4.46
CA ARG A 139 19.47 -5.56 3.87
C ARG A 139 19.60 -4.24 4.61
N LEU A 140 18.49 -3.61 4.99
CA LEU A 140 18.48 -2.36 5.76
C LEU A 140 18.89 -2.55 7.24
N LEU A 141 18.56 -3.70 7.85
CA LEU A 141 19.04 -4.04 9.20
C LEU A 141 20.54 -4.35 9.23
N ASP A 142 21.06 -4.98 8.17
CA ASP A 142 22.49 -5.20 7.97
C ASP A 142 23.21 -3.87 7.67
N LEU A 143 22.49 -2.89 7.12
CA LEU A 143 22.87 -1.47 7.05
C LEU A 143 22.56 -0.74 8.37
N ASN A 144 22.87 -1.34 9.54
CA ASN A 144 23.12 -0.61 10.80
C ASN A 144 24.42 0.23 10.68
N SER A 145 24.46 0.97 9.59
CA SER A 145 25.27 2.10 9.18
C SER A 145 24.85 3.28 10.05
N GLU A 146 25.82 4.07 10.49
CA GLU A 146 25.55 5.20 11.38
C GLU A 146 24.71 6.26 10.64
N PRO A 147 24.01 7.17 11.35
CA PRO A 147 23.20 8.23 10.73
C PRO A 147 23.94 9.07 9.66
N GLU A 148 25.27 9.03 9.69
CA GLU A 148 26.20 9.69 8.77
C GLU A 148 26.27 9.03 7.37
N ASP A 149 25.83 7.78 7.25
CA ASP A 149 25.90 6.98 6.02
C ASP A 149 24.75 7.28 5.03
N PHE A 150 23.81 8.15 5.41
CA PHE A 150 22.69 8.58 4.56
C PHE A 150 22.94 9.99 4.00
N VAL A 151 23.55 10.07 2.82
CA VAL A 151 23.57 11.29 2.00
C VAL A 151 22.25 11.38 1.23
N ILE A 152 21.39 12.31 1.64
CA ILE A 152 20.20 12.70 0.86
C ILE A 152 20.67 13.72 -0.19
N HIS A 153 20.53 13.40 -1.48
CA HIS A 153 20.66 14.34 -2.59
C HIS A 153 19.30 14.88 -3.01
#